data_AF-A0A2N8PHI1-F1
#
_entry.id   AF-A0A2N8PHI1-F1
#
_cell.length_a   1.000
_cell.length_b   1.000
_cell.length_c   1.000
_cell.angle_alpha   90.00
_cell.angle_beta   90.00
_cell.angle_gamma   90.00
#
_symmetry.space_group_name_H-M   'P 1'
#
loop_
_entity.id
_entity.type
_entity.pdbx_description
1 polymer ?
#
loop_
_entity_poly.entity_id
_entity_poly.type
_entity_poly.pdbx_seq_one_letter_code
_entity_poly.pdbx_strand_id
1 'polypeptide(L)'
;MLAVRDALGIRDPLGIPAVVAQPSLVVESTVHGAAGVDAEWLRWWERALAASKQDESAVPLSPGGALGRIVEDNRDAIRLWSAERKRDVANASRPVRGALRMRDAVREYERTTGARLGGFRLKVTALPITGALFLPIGGNRILISAELLRHREEYIRRVIAYVAAEGI
;
A
#
# COMPACT_ATOMS: atom_id res chain seq x y z
N MET A 1 -3.36 -3.73 9.71
CA MET A 1 -3.95 -2.38 9.79
C MET A 1 -5.02 -2.12 8.74
N LEU A 2 -4.77 -2.19 7.43
CA LEU A 2 -5.86 -2.06 6.43
C LEU A 2 -6.96 -3.11 6.60
N ALA A 3 -6.60 -4.37 6.89
CA ALA A 3 -7.59 -5.40 7.19
C ALA A 3 -8.47 -5.10 8.42
N VAL A 4 -7.90 -4.45 9.44
CA VAL A 4 -8.63 -4.05 10.65
C VAL A 4 -9.53 -2.86 10.36
N ARG A 5 -9.05 -1.90 9.54
CA ARG A 5 -9.87 -0.81 9.00
C ARG A 5 -11.14 -1.33 8.36
N ASP A 6 -10.99 -2.29 7.45
CA ASP A 6 -12.11 -2.80 6.66
C ASP A 6 -13.07 -3.65 7.48
N ALA A 7 -12.54 -4.50 8.38
CA ALA A 7 -13.35 -5.29 9.30
C ALA A 7 -14.14 -4.44 10.29
N LEU A 8 -13.66 -3.24 10.62
CA LEU A 8 -14.33 -2.28 11.50
C LEU A 8 -15.18 -1.24 10.75
N GLY A 9 -15.22 -1.29 9.41
CA GLY A 9 -15.95 -0.31 8.61
C GLY A 9 -15.43 1.13 8.73
N ILE A 10 -14.16 1.32 9.12
CA ILE A 10 -13.55 2.63 9.31
C ILE A 10 -13.44 3.35 7.97
N ARG A 11 -13.91 4.60 7.91
CA ARG A 11 -13.83 5.42 6.70
C ARG A 11 -12.39 5.82 6.41
N ASP A 12 -11.94 5.59 5.17
CA ASP A 12 -10.62 6.00 4.74
C ASP A 12 -10.63 7.35 3.99
N PRO A 13 -10.04 8.42 4.54
CA PRO A 13 -9.95 9.70 3.86
C PRO A 13 -9.00 9.69 2.65
N LEU A 14 -8.11 8.70 2.53
CA LEU A 14 -7.19 8.58 1.39
C LEU A 14 -7.79 7.81 0.22
N GLY A 15 -9.00 7.26 0.39
CA GLY A 15 -9.66 6.46 -0.64
C GLY A 15 -8.92 5.19 -1.03
N ILE A 16 -8.09 4.62 -0.14
CA ILE A 16 -7.44 3.33 -0.38
C ILE A 16 -8.52 2.25 -0.38
N PRO A 17 -8.68 1.47 -1.47
CA PRO A 17 -9.65 0.39 -1.56
C PRO A 17 -9.58 -0.63 -0.42
N ALA A 18 -10.65 -1.40 -0.24
CA ALA A 18 -10.72 -2.48 0.74
C ALA A 18 -9.68 -3.56 0.46
N VAL A 19 -9.24 -4.27 1.49
CA VAL A 19 -8.33 -5.41 1.38
C VAL A 19 -9.03 -6.59 0.69
N VAL A 20 -8.22 -7.39 -0.01
CA VAL A 20 -8.70 -8.65 -0.59
C VAL A 20 -8.97 -9.66 0.52
N ALA A 21 -10.20 -10.19 0.55
CA ALA A 21 -10.66 -11.22 1.47
C ALA A 21 -10.32 -10.89 2.93
N GLN A 22 -11.13 -10.03 3.57
CA GLN A 22 -10.94 -9.57 4.94
C GLN A 22 -10.77 -10.76 5.92
N PRO A 23 -9.88 -10.65 6.92
CA PRO A 23 -9.80 -11.64 7.98
C PRO A 23 -11.07 -11.62 8.83
N SER A 24 -11.51 -12.77 9.30
CA SER A 24 -12.54 -12.86 10.33
C SER A 24 -11.95 -12.39 11.67
N LEU A 25 -12.31 -11.17 12.08
CA LEU A 25 -11.92 -10.61 13.38
C LEU A 25 -13.06 -10.77 14.38
N VAL A 26 -12.72 -11.14 15.61
CA VAL A 26 -13.63 -11.09 16.75
C VAL A 26 -13.59 -9.66 17.29
N VAL A 27 -14.70 -8.94 17.12
CA VAL A 27 -14.85 -7.56 17.60
C VAL A 27 -16.03 -7.54 18.56
N GLU A 28 -15.77 -7.23 19.83
CA GLU A 28 -16.86 -7.01 20.79
C GLU A 28 -17.70 -5.79 20.36
N SER A 29 -19.02 -5.95 20.34
CA SER A 29 -19.96 -4.94 19.80
C SER A 29 -19.89 -3.59 20.53
N THR A 30 -19.42 -3.58 21.77
CA THR A 30 -19.18 -2.39 22.59
C THR A 30 -18.13 -1.45 22.01
N VAL A 31 -17.24 -1.94 21.14
CA VAL A 31 -16.18 -1.13 20.51
C VAL A 31 -16.66 -0.44 19.22
N HIS A 32 -17.68 -1.00 18.57
CA HIS A 32 -18.21 -0.53 17.27
C HIS A 32 -18.93 0.84 17.33
N GLY A 33 -19.29 1.31 18.53
CA GLY A 33 -20.00 2.58 18.73
C GLY A 33 -19.12 3.79 19.10
N ALA A 34 -17.82 3.60 19.27
CA ALA A 34 -16.94 4.68 19.73
C ALA A 34 -16.47 5.53 18.54
N ALA A 35 -17.03 6.74 18.39
CA ALA A 35 -16.60 7.78 17.46
C ALA A 35 -15.08 8.13 17.51
N GLY A 36 -14.34 7.56 18.47
CA GLY A 36 -12.89 7.70 18.61
C GLY A 36 -12.05 6.76 17.72
N VAL A 37 -12.59 5.64 17.21
CA VAL A 37 -11.79 4.64 16.47
C VAL A 37 -11.35 5.16 15.10
N ASP A 38 -12.23 5.85 14.36
CA ASP A 38 -11.90 6.47 13.08
C ASP A 38 -10.77 7.51 13.24
N ALA A 39 -10.90 8.37 14.24
CA ALA A 39 -9.90 9.40 14.53
C ALA A 39 -8.58 8.81 15.04
N GLU A 40 -8.63 7.71 15.78
CA GLU A 40 -7.44 6.97 16.22
C GLU A 40 -6.73 6.30 15.05
N TRP A 41 -7.48 5.69 14.13
CA TRP A 41 -6.93 5.13 12.91
C TRP A 41 -6.24 6.20 12.05
N LEU A 42 -6.90 7.35 11.85
CA LEU A 42 -6.34 8.45 11.07
C LEU A 42 -5.06 9.00 11.68
N ARG A 43 -5.06 9.31 12.99
CA ARG A 43 -3.86 9.77 13.71
C ARG A 43 -2.72 8.75 13.69
N TRP A 44 -3.04 7.47 13.75
CA TRP A 44 -2.01 6.43 13.62
C TRP A 44 -1.45 6.41 12.20
N TRP A 45 -2.30 6.46 11.18
CA TRP A 45 -1.90 6.43 9.77
C TRP A 45 -1.01 7.63 9.40
N GLU A 46 -1.41 8.84 9.82
CA GLU A 46 -0.62 10.06 9.62
C GLU A 46 0.75 9.97 10.28
N ARG A 47 0.82 9.48 11.53
CA ARG A 47 2.09 9.24 12.22
C ARG A 47 2.94 8.19 11.53
N ALA A 48 2.34 7.09 11.06
CA ALA A 48 3.03 6.05 10.33
C ALA A 48 3.63 6.59 9.01
N LEU A 49 2.87 7.39 8.25
CA LEU A 49 3.36 8.04 7.04
C LEU A 49 4.48 9.02 7.35
N ALA A 50 4.31 9.89 8.36
CA ALA A 50 5.33 10.85 8.77
C ALA A 50 6.62 10.18 9.24
N ALA A 51 6.52 9.16 10.11
CA ALA A 51 7.64 8.38 10.58
C ALA A 51 8.34 7.67 9.42
N SER A 52 7.58 7.05 8.50
CA SER A 52 8.17 6.37 7.35
C SER A 52 9.08 7.29 6.54
N LYS A 53 8.71 8.57 6.36
CA LYS A 53 9.52 9.55 5.61
C LYS A 53 10.91 9.74 6.22
N GLN A 54 11.04 9.63 7.54
CA GLN A 54 12.30 9.77 8.27
C GLN A 54 13.03 8.44 8.37
N ASP A 55 12.39 7.42 8.96
CA ASP A 55 12.91 6.07 9.14
C ASP A 55 11.76 5.07 9.22
N GLU A 56 11.90 3.96 8.49
CA GLU A 56 10.90 2.88 8.54
C GLU A 56 10.93 2.10 9.84
N SER A 57 12.08 2.05 10.52
CA SER A 57 12.17 1.41 11.83
C SER A 57 11.35 2.16 12.89
N ALA A 58 11.08 3.44 12.66
CA ALA A 58 10.31 4.31 13.54
C ALA A 58 8.78 4.22 13.32
N VAL A 59 8.31 3.41 12.36
CA VAL A 59 6.88 3.25 12.12
C VAL A 59 6.24 2.48 13.28
N PRO A 60 5.23 3.05 13.97
CA PRO A 60 4.59 2.39 15.10
C PRO A 60 3.91 1.09 14.66
N LEU A 61 4.31 -0.03 15.28
CA LEU A 61 3.86 -1.39 14.95
C LEU A 61 2.34 -1.59 15.13
N SER A 62 1.75 -0.88 16.10
CA SER A 62 0.32 -0.93 16.39
C SER A 62 -0.19 0.45 16.80
N PRO A 63 -1.45 0.79 16.50
CA PRO A 63 -2.13 1.90 17.15
C PRO A 63 -2.24 1.68 18.67
N GLY A 64 -2.41 2.77 19.40
CA GLY A 64 -2.69 2.70 20.84
C GLY A 64 -4.18 2.44 21.11
N GLY A 65 -4.62 2.73 22.33
CA GLY A 65 -6.04 2.89 22.65
C GLY A 65 -6.90 1.65 22.42
N ALA A 66 -8.09 1.87 21.84
CA ALA A 66 -9.06 0.80 21.59
C ALA A 66 -8.67 0.00 20.35
N LEU A 67 -8.16 0.69 19.31
CA LEU A 67 -7.74 0.04 18.07
C LEU A 67 -6.55 -0.90 18.31
N GLY A 68 -5.62 -0.53 19.20
CA GLY A 68 -4.49 -1.36 19.61
C GLY A 68 -4.90 -2.65 20.31
N ARG A 69 -5.94 -2.61 21.16
CA ARG A 69 -6.48 -3.81 21.82
C ARG A 69 -7.10 -4.76 20.81
N ILE A 70 -7.93 -4.25 19.90
CA ILE A 70 -8.54 -5.06 18.82
C ILE A 70 -7.45 -5.76 18.00
N VAL A 71 -6.35 -5.06 17.69
CA VAL A 71 -5.22 -5.64 16.96
C VAL A 71 -4.54 -6.75 17.75
N GLU A 72 -4.33 -6.57 19.07
CA GLU A 72 -3.69 -7.58 19.91
C GLU A 72 -4.59 -8.80 20.13
N ASP A 73 -5.87 -8.58 20.42
CA ASP A 73 -6.86 -9.65 20.65
C ASP A 73 -7.05 -10.53 19.41
N ASN A 74 -6.82 -9.97 18.21
CA ASN A 74 -6.95 -10.66 16.93
C ASN A 74 -5.59 -10.94 16.25
N ARG A 75 -4.48 -10.88 17.01
CA ARG A 75 -3.13 -10.89 16.45
C ARG A 75 -2.84 -12.10 15.57
N ASP A 76 -3.29 -13.28 15.95
CA ASP A 76 -3.03 -14.51 15.21
C ASP A 76 -3.80 -14.58 13.89
N ALA A 77 -5.08 -14.19 13.90
CA ALA A 77 -5.89 -14.08 12.70
C ALA A 77 -5.29 -13.07 11.70
N ILE A 78 -4.87 -11.90 12.21
CA ILE A 78 -4.23 -10.86 11.40
C ILE A 78 -2.89 -11.34 10.82
N ARG A 79 -2.10 -12.07 11.61
CA ARG A 79 -0.81 -12.63 11.16
C ARG A 79 -0.97 -13.67 10.08
N LEU A 80 -1.88 -14.62 10.26
CA LEU A 80 -2.16 -15.66 9.28
C LEU A 80 -2.61 -15.03 7.96
N TRP A 81 -3.59 -14.13 8.03
CA TRP A 81 -4.06 -13.37 6.88
C TRP A 81 -2.93 -12.57 6.19
N SER A 82 -2.10 -11.88 6.97
CA SER A 82 -0.97 -11.11 6.44
C SER A 82 0.05 -12.01 5.74
N ALA A 83 0.33 -13.19 6.28
CA ALA A 83 1.26 -14.14 5.68
C ALA A 83 0.76 -14.65 4.32
N GLU A 84 -0.52 -14.98 4.20
CA GLU A 84 -1.13 -15.38 2.92
C GLU A 84 -1.04 -14.26 1.88
N ARG A 85 -1.47 -13.05 2.25
CA ARG A 85 -1.46 -11.90 1.34
C ARG A 85 -0.03 -11.49 0.92
N LYS A 86 0.97 -11.65 1.79
CA LYS A 86 2.38 -11.43 1.43
C LYS A 86 2.83 -12.39 0.32
N ARG A 87 2.38 -13.65 0.33
CA ARG A 87 2.67 -14.60 -0.75
C ARG A 87 2.00 -14.16 -2.05
N ASP A 88 0.75 -13.70 -1.99
CA ASP A 88 0.02 -13.22 -3.17
C ASP A 88 0.70 -12.01 -3.81
N VAL A 89 1.12 -11.04 -2.99
CA VAL A 89 1.89 -9.87 -3.43
C VAL A 89 3.22 -10.31 -4.04
N ALA A 90 3.97 -11.19 -3.37
CA ALA A 90 5.24 -11.69 -3.88
C ALA A 90 5.06 -12.39 -5.23
N ASN A 91 3.98 -13.16 -5.40
CA ASN A 91 3.64 -13.81 -6.67
C ASN A 91 3.29 -12.79 -7.75
N ALA A 92 2.51 -11.75 -7.44
CA ALA A 92 2.18 -10.67 -8.37
C ALA A 92 3.41 -9.86 -8.80
N SER A 93 4.43 -9.74 -7.93
CA SER A 93 5.70 -9.08 -8.26
C SER A 93 6.62 -9.90 -9.17
N ARG A 94 6.36 -11.19 -9.37
CA ARG A 94 7.27 -12.05 -10.14
C ARG A 94 7.25 -11.67 -11.62
N PRO A 95 8.42 -11.45 -12.25
CA PRO A 95 8.48 -11.23 -13.69
C PRO A 95 7.99 -12.48 -14.43
N VAL A 96 6.97 -12.33 -15.27
CA VAL A 96 6.57 -13.38 -16.22
C VAL A 96 7.58 -13.38 -17.38
N ARG A 97 7.91 -14.56 -17.90
CA ARG A 97 8.80 -14.67 -19.07
C ARG A 97 8.25 -13.87 -20.23
N GLY A 98 9.05 -12.97 -20.81
CA GLY A 98 8.64 -12.09 -21.91
C GLY A 98 7.94 -10.79 -21.48
N ALA A 99 7.72 -10.55 -20.18
CA ALA A 99 7.09 -9.31 -19.73
C ALA A 99 7.98 -8.08 -19.98
N LEU A 100 7.36 -6.99 -20.47
CA LEU A 100 7.99 -5.69 -20.75
C LEU A 100 8.89 -5.23 -19.61
N ARG A 101 10.17 -4.93 -19.84
CA ARG A 101 11.05 -4.47 -18.77
C ARG A 101 10.92 -2.95 -18.59
N MET A 102 11.03 -2.49 -17.33
CA MET A 102 11.01 -1.05 -17.01
C MET A 102 12.07 -0.28 -17.80
N ARG A 103 13.28 -0.83 -17.90
CA ARG A 103 14.39 -0.23 -18.66
C ARG A 103 14.04 -0.03 -20.14
N ASP A 104 13.40 -1.02 -20.74
CA ASP A 104 13.07 -0.99 -22.18
C ASP A 104 11.96 0.04 -22.42
N ALA A 105 10.96 0.08 -21.54
CA ALA A 105 9.90 1.08 -21.58
C ALA A 105 10.40 2.52 -21.33
N VAL A 106 11.35 2.71 -20.42
CA VAL A 106 11.99 4.02 -20.20
C VAL A 106 12.73 4.46 -21.46
N ARG A 107 13.56 3.60 -22.05
CA ARG A 107 14.26 3.91 -23.31
C ARG A 107 13.30 4.28 -24.43
N GLU A 108 12.20 3.54 -24.54
CA GLU A 108 11.15 3.79 -25.50
C GLU A 108 10.48 5.15 -25.29
N TYR A 109 10.17 5.50 -24.03
CA TYR A 109 9.63 6.80 -23.66
C TYR A 109 10.61 7.94 -23.99
N GLU A 110 11.88 7.82 -23.62
CA GLU A 110 12.91 8.83 -23.88
C GLU A 110 13.11 9.04 -25.38
N ARG A 111 13.09 7.95 -26.17
CA ARG A 111 13.19 8.02 -27.63
C ARG A 111 11.98 8.70 -28.26
N THR A 112 10.78 8.49 -27.72
CA THR A 112 9.52 9.00 -28.30
C THR A 112 9.28 10.46 -27.91
N THR A 113 9.67 10.86 -26.71
CA THR A 113 9.41 12.21 -26.19
C THR A 113 10.62 13.15 -26.31
N GLY A 114 11.83 12.62 -26.50
CA GLY A 114 13.07 13.39 -26.43
C GLY A 114 13.49 13.79 -25.01
N ALA A 115 12.65 13.51 -24.00
CA ALA A 115 12.94 13.80 -22.60
C ALA A 115 13.84 12.72 -22.00
N ARG A 116 14.81 13.13 -21.17
CA ARG A 116 15.69 12.22 -20.42
C ARG A 116 15.18 12.08 -19.00
N LEU A 117 14.88 10.86 -18.56
CA LEU A 117 14.37 10.60 -17.20
C LEU A 117 15.49 10.36 -16.18
N GLY A 118 16.73 10.21 -16.63
CA GLY A 118 17.86 9.97 -15.73
C GLY A 118 17.74 8.63 -14.97
N GLY A 119 18.61 8.43 -13.99
CA GLY A 119 18.58 7.26 -13.12
C GLY A 119 17.79 7.55 -11.86
N PHE A 120 16.60 6.96 -11.73
CA PHE A 120 15.76 7.13 -10.55
C PHE A 120 15.75 5.87 -9.67
N ARG A 121 15.49 6.07 -8.37
CA ARG A 121 15.30 4.97 -7.40
C ARG A 121 13.99 5.17 -6.66
N LEU A 122 13.00 4.33 -6.97
CA LEU A 122 11.71 4.32 -6.30
C LEU A 122 11.63 3.17 -5.28
N LYS A 123 10.99 3.46 -4.15
CA LYS A 123 10.55 2.46 -3.19
C LYS A 123 9.07 2.20 -3.40
N VAL A 124 8.76 0.97 -3.81
CA VAL A 124 7.41 0.54 -4.14
C VAL A 124 6.94 -0.45 -3.08
N THR A 125 5.85 -0.10 -2.40
CA THR A 125 5.19 -0.99 -1.43
C THR A 125 3.86 -1.44 -1.99
N ALA A 126 3.71 -2.74 -2.18
CA ALA A 126 2.48 -3.32 -2.69
C ALA A 126 1.52 -3.70 -1.56
N LEU A 127 0.26 -3.33 -1.73
CA LEU A 127 -0.84 -3.53 -0.78
C LEU A 127 -1.78 -4.63 -1.29
N PRO A 128 -2.27 -5.51 -0.40
CA PRO A 128 -3.23 -6.56 -0.75
C PRO A 128 -4.67 -6.02 -0.74
N ILE A 129 -4.95 -5.09 -1.64
CA ILE A 129 -6.23 -4.39 -1.79
C ILE A 129 -6.91 -4.74 -3.13
N THR A 130 -8.22 -4.51 -3.20
CA THR A 130 -9.01 -4.67 -4.41
C THR A 130 -8.77 -3.53 -5.39
N GLY A 131 -8.82 -3.82 -6.68
CA GLY A 131 -8.68 -2.83 -7.74
C GLY A 131 -7.24 -2.36 -7.97
N ALA A 132 -7.07 -1.56 -9.02
CA ALA A 132 -5.78 -0.94 -9.37
C ALA A 132 -5.55 0.36 -8.58
N LEU A 133 -4.58 0.36 -7.66
CA LEU A 133 -4.14 1.56 -6.94
C LEU A 133 -2.71 1.95 -7.35
N PHE A 134 -2.50 3.24 -7.59
CA PHE A 134 -1.19 3.87 -7.66
C PHE A 134 -1.25 5.17 -6.86
N LEU A 135 -0.58 5.21 -5.71
CA LEU A 135 -0.64 6.32 -4.77
C LEU A 135 0.78 6.74 -4.35
N PRO A 136 1.30 7.84 -4.90
CA PRO A 136 2.53 8.46 -4.40
C PRO A 136 2.32 8.96 -2.97
N ILE A 137 3.23 8.59 -2.07
CA ILE A 137 3.18 9.01 -0.64
C ILE A 137 4.42 9.83 -0.21
N GLY A 138 5.33 10.08 -1.14
CA GLY A 138 6.51 10.92 -1.00
C GLY A 138 7.35 10.85 -2.27
N GLY A 139 8.34 11.74 -2.43
CA GLY A 139 9.07 11.94 -3.69
C GLY A 139 9.58 10.64 -4.33
N ASN A 140 10.13 9.70 -3.55
CA ASN A 140 10.60 8.43 -4.11
C ASN A 140 9.79 7.21 -3.65
N ARG A 141 8.56 7.39 -3.15
CA ARG A 141 7.78 6.30 -2.51
C ARG A 141 6.37 6.21 -3.05
N ILE A 142 5.99 4.99 -3.43
CA ILE A 142 4.69 4.73 -4.04
C ILE A 142 4.06 3.51 -3.36
N LEU A 143 2.80 3.67 -2.97
CA LEU A 143 1.92 2.55 -2.63
C LEU A 143 1.21 2.09 -3.89
N ILE A 144 1.21 0.79 -4.16
CA ILE A 144 0.49 0.21 -5.30
C ILE A 144 -0.36 -0.97 -4.85
N SER A 145 -1.38 -1.34 -5.61
CA SER A 145 -2.08 -2.60 -5.36
C SER A 145 -1.33 -3.79 -6.00
N ALA A 146 -1.52 -4.98 -5.41
CA ALA A 146 -1.07 -6.23 -6.03
C ALA A 146 -1.74 -6.49 -7.40
N GLU A 147 -2.95 -5.97 -7.61
CA GLU A 147 -3.64 -6.04 -8.90
C GLU A 147 -2.90 -5.22 -9.97
N LEU A 148 -2.49 -3.99 -9.66
CA LEU A 148 -1.72 -3.17 -10.60
C LEU A 148 -0.40 -3.85 -11.00
N LEU A 149 0.26 -4.58 -10.09
CA LEU A 149 1.46 -5.36 -10.42
C LEU A 149 1.21 -6.45 -11.47
N ARG A 150 0.01 -7.05 -11.48
CA ARG A 150 -0.38 -8.05 -12.50
C ARG A 150 -0.57 -7.38 -13.86
N HIS A 151 -0.99 -6.12 -13.89
CA HIS A 151 -1.08 -5.30 -15.10
C HIS A 151 0.22 -4.55 -15.37
N ARG A 152 1.26 -5.31 -15.70
CA ARG A 152 2.64 -4.83 -15.78
C ARG A 152 2.86 -3.59 -16.66
N GLU A 153 2.24 -3.53 -17.82
CA GLU A 153 2.38 -2.40 -18.75
C GLU A 153 1.79 -1.13 -18.16
N GLU A 154 0.60 -1.21 -17.57
CA GLU A 154 -0.06 -0.10 -16.89
C GLU A 154 0.75 0.36 -15.66
N TYR A 155 1.30 -0.58 -14.89
CA TYR A 155 2.22 -0.27 -13.79
C TYR A 155 3.43 0.54 -14.29
N ILE A 156 4.11 0.05 -15.33
CA ILE A 156 5.28 0.72 -15.91
C ILE A 156 4.92 2.11 -16.43
N ARG A 157 3.79 2.23 -17.15
CA ARG A 157 3.30 3.49 -17.70
C ARG A 157 3.06 4.52 -16.60
N ARG A 158 2.45 4.13 -15.48
CA ARG A 158 2.23 5.02 -14.33
C ARG A 158 3.52 5.43 -13.63
N VAL A 159 4.49 4.52 -13.50
CA VAL A 159 5.82 4.84 -12.94
C VAL A 159 6.53 5.87 -13.82
N ILE A 160 6.58 5.66 -15.14
CA ILE A 160 7.22 6.57 -16.08
C ILE A 160 6.57 7.96 -16.01
N ALA A 161 5.23 8.01 -16.04
CA ALA A 161 4.50 9.27 -15.94
C ALA A 161 4.79 10.02 -14.63
N TYR A 162 4.86 9.29 -13.51
CA TYR A 162 5.20 9.88 -12.21
C TYR A 162 6.61 10.45 -12.18
N VAL A 163 7.61 9.67 -12.60
CA VAL A 163 9.01 10.10 -12.65
C VAL A 163 9.17 11.33 -13.55
N ALA A 164 8.53 11.33 -14.72
CA ALA A 164 8.58 12.44 -15.66
C ALA A 164 7.96 13.73 -15.08
N ALA A 165 6.86 13.61 -14.33
CA ALA A 165 6.17 14.75 -13.74
C ALA A 165 6.95 15.37 -12.56
N GLU A 166 7.58 14.53 -11.74
CA GLU A 166 8.28 14.97 -10.53
C GLU A 166 9.76 15.31 -10.77
N GLY A 167 10.34 14.89 -11.90
CA GLY A 167 11.75 15.15 -12.25
C GLY A 167 12.75 14.44 -11.33
N ILE A 168 12.44 13.22 -10.91
CA ILE A 168 13.23 12.40 -9.96
C ILE A 168 14.12 11.41 -10.70
#